data_AF-A0A1I6JC10-F1
#
_entry.id   AF-A0A1I6JC10-F1
#
_cell.length_a   1.000
_cell.length_b   1.000
_cell.length_c   1.000
_cell.angle_alpha   90.00
_cell.angle_beta   90.00
_cell.angle_gamma   90.00
#
_symmetry.space_group_name_H-M   'P 1'
#
loop_
_entity.id
_entity.type
_entity.pdbx_description
1 polymer ?
#
loop_
_entity_poly.entity_id
_entity_poly.type
_entity_poly.pdbx_seq_one_letter_code
_entity_poly.pdbx_strand_id
1 'polypeptide(L)'
;MVNTNLTTQNEKLREVGLELKYTEDGLTLTDGKLSIMVDFKDMLPRLKQSNLQNEMQVKAARIKGQPMPQKIIDATAGFGEDSLILAAAGFDVDLYEFDDIIALLLEDGLDRAKNIPELAPIVARMHFHHADSIQAMQNLDYLPDSILLDPMFPSRSKSAMIKKKFQLLQKIESPCSVEEELLNAAIAANPKRIIIKRPLKGPFLADKKPSYSLEGKAIRYDCFVFSRS
;
A
#
# COMPACT_ATOMS: atom_id res chain seq x y z
N MET A 1 17.33 -19.31 -14.15
CA MET A 1 18.31 -18.70 -13.24
C MET A 1 17.59 -18.45 -11.93
N VAL A 2 18.00 -19.09 -10.83
CA VAL A 2 17.41 -18.81 -9.52
C VAL A 2 17.74 -17.36 -9.19
N ASN A 3 16.70 -16.55 -9.00
CA ASN A 3 16.83 -15.12 -8.74
C ASN A 3 17.67 -14.92 -7.47
N THR A 4 18.87 -14.35 -7.58
CA THR A 4 19.86 -14.27 -6.47
C THR A 4 19.28 -13.59 -5.21
N ASN A 5 18.29 -12.71 -5.40
CA ASN A 5 17.57 -12.06 -4.31
C ASN A 5 16.75 -13.07 -3.47
N LEU A 6 16.06 -14.02 -4.12
CA LEU A 6 15.25 -15.04 -3.44
C LEU A 6 16.07 -16.00 -2.57
N THR A 7 17.28 -16.36 -3.00
CA THR A 7 18.18 -17.20 -2.19
C THR A 7 18.59 -16.47 -0.92
N THR A 8 19.02 -15.21 -1.05
CA THR A 8 19.48 -14.37 0.07
C THR A 8 18.35 -14.15 1.09
N GLN A 9 17.14 -13.85 0.63
CA GLN A 9 15.99 -13.66 1.51
C GLN A 9 15.58 -14.95 2.22
N ASN A 10 15.64 -16.10 1.53
CA ASN A 10 15.30 -17.38 2.13
C ASN A 10 16.26 -17.82 3.24
N GLU A 11 17.53 -17.41 3.20
CA GLU A 11 18.46 -17.67 4.30
C GLU A 11 17.97 -17.05 5.61
N LYS A 12 17.55 -15.78 5.57
CA LYS A 12 16.97 -15.08 6.73
C LYS A 12 15.63 -15.66 7.15
N LEU A 13 14.74 -15.95 6.19
CA LEU A 13 13.40 -16.45 6.48
C LEU A 13 13.41 -17.81 7.18
N ARG A 14 14.38 -18.68 6.86
CA ARG A 14 14.50 -20.00 7.49
C ARG A 14 14.72 -19.92 9.00
N GLU A 15 15.40 -18.89 9.49
CA GLU A 15 15.62 -18.67 10.93
C GLU A 15 14.30 -18.50 11.70
N VAL A 16 13.28 -17.96 11.04
CA VAL A 16 11.95 -17.73 11.61
C VAL A 16 10.90 -18.75 11.17
N GLY A 17 11.34 -19.82 10.47
CA GLY A 17 10.50 -20.91 9.97
C GLY A 17 9.68 -20.56 8.74
N LEU A 18 10.14 -19.60 7.93
CA LEU A 18 9.48 -19.11 6.72
C LEU A 18 10.28 -19.44 5.47
N GLU A 19 9.58 -19.44 4.33
CA GLU A 19 10.16 -19.64 3.02
C GLU A 19 9.38 -18.85 1.95
N LEU A 20 10.09 -18.16 1.08
CA LEU A 20 9.61 -17.66 -0.21
C LEU A 20 9.87 -18.71 -1.29
N LYS A 21 8.82 -19.16 -1.98
CA LYS A 21 8.95 -20.11 -3.09
C LYS A 21 7.97 -19.81 -4.22
N TYR A 22 8.38 -20.10 -5.45
CA TYR A 22 7.47 -20.12 -6.58
C TYR A 22 6.60 -21.39 -6.55
N THR A 23 5.29 -21.20 -6.69
CA THR A 23 4.32 -22.25 -6.96
C THR A 23 3.83 -22.15 -8.42
N GLU A 24 2.88 -22.99 -8.82
CA GLU A 24 2.21 -22.86 -10.12
C GLU A 24 1.42 -21.55 -10.25
N ASP A 25 0.99 -20.96 -9.13
CA ASP A 25 0.16 -19.75 -9.10
C ASP A 25 0.97 -18.45 -9.00
N GLY A 26 2.19 -18.50 -8.46
CA GLY A 26 3.04 -17.32 -8.27
C GLY A 26 4.01 -17.43 -7.09
N LEU A 27 4.69 -16.33 -6.78
CA LEU A 27 5.58 -16.25 -5.63
C LEU A 27 4.78 -16.25 -4.33
N THR A 28 5.12 -17.18 -3.43
CA THR A 28 4.38 -17.44 -2.19
C THR A 28 5.32 -17.42 -0.99
N LEU A 29 4.96 -16.67 0.06
CA LEU A 29 5.55 -16.77 1.39
C LEU A 29 4.78 -17.79 2.23
N THR A 30 5.46 -18.74 2.88
CA THR A 30 4.80 -19.80 3.64
C THR A 30 5.61 -20.26 4.86
N ASP A 31 4.93 -20.81 5.87
CA ASP A 31 5.51 -21.57 6.99
C ASP A 31 5.26 -23.09 6.87
N GLY A 32 4.78 -23.54 5.71
CA GLY A 32 4.36 -24.92 5.45
C GLY A 32 2.91 -25.24 5.84
N LYS A 33 2.23 -24.36 6.58
CA LYS A 33 0.80 -24.50 6.94
C LYS A 33 -0.06 -23.39 6.35
N LEU A 34 0.47 -22.18 6.35
CA LEU A 34 -0.15 -20.97 5.82
C LEU A 34 0.69 -20.47 4.65
N SER A 35 0.01 -19.88 3.67
CA SER A 35 0.61 -19.27 2.50
C SER A 35 0.03 -17.89 2.25
N ILE A 36 0.87 -16.99 1.75
CA ILE A 36 0.51 -15.64 1.31
C ILE A 36 1.12 -15.42 -0.06
N MET A 37 0.30 -14.93 -0.98
CA MET A 37 0.64 -14.51 -2.33
C MET A 37 -0.19 -13.27 -2.65
N VAL A 38 0.36 -12.35 -3.44
CA VAL A 38 -0.41 -11.22 -3.97
C VAL A 38 -1.18 -11.70 -5.20
N ASP A 39 -2.50 -11.84 -5.12
CA ASP A 39 -3.34 -12.17 -6.27
C ASP A 39 -4.44 -11.14 -6.47
N PHE A 40 -4.28 -10.30 -7.48
CA PHE A 40 -5.25 -9.26 -7.79
C PHE A 40 -6.55 -9.78 -8.44
N LYS A 41 -6.62 -11.05 -8.85
CA LYS A 41 -7.88 -11.66 -9.33
C LYS A 41 -8.96 -11.64 -8.26
N ASP A 42 -8.58 -11.87 -6.99
CA ASP A 42 -9.49 -11.87 -5.86
C ASP A 42 -10.17 -10.50 -5.64
N MET A 43 -9.54 -9.44 -6.17
CA MET A 43 -10.05 -8.07 -6.07
C MET A 43 -11.03 -7.71 -7.18
N LEU A 44 -11.08 -8.45 -8.31
CA LEU A 44 -11.92 -8.13 -9.47
C LEU A 44 -13.38 -7.77 -9.13
N PRO A 45 -14.09 -8.50 -8.23
CA PRO A 45 -15.47 -8.13 -7.86
C PRO A 45 -15.57 -6.73 -7.23
N ARG A 46 -14.54 -6.29 -6.50
CA ARG A 46 -14.44 -4.98 -5.83
C ARG A 46 -14.10 -3.85 -6.80
N LEU A 47 -13.42 -4.15 -7.92
CA LEU A 47 -12.97 -3.16 -8.92
C LEU A 47 -14.07 -2.71 -9.90
N LYS A 48 -15.31 -3.20 -9.78
CA LYS A 48 -16.44 -2.73 -10.60
C LYS A 48 -16.68 -1.24 -10.36
N GLN A 49 -16.94 -0.48 -11.43
CA GLN A 49 -17.12 0.98 -11.37
C GLN A 49 -18.15 1.45 -10.33
N SER A 50 -19.27 0.72 -10.18
CA SER A 50 -20.32 1.00 -9.19
C SER A 50 -19.83 0.92 -7.74
N ASN A 51 -18.79 0.13 -7.49
CA ASN A 51 -18.19 -0.08 -6.17
C ASN A 51 -17.10 0.96 -5.91
N LEU A 52 -16.26 1.26 -6.90
CA LEU A 52 -15.15 2.21 -6.79
C LEU A 52 -15.59 3.60 -6.33
N GLN A 53 -16.72 4.11 -6.83
CA GLN A 53 -17.28 5.39 -6.38
C GLN A 53 -17.67 5.41 -4.89
N ASN A 54 -17.83 4.24 -4.28
CA ASN A 54 -18.20 4.07 -2.88
C ASN A 54 -17.00 3.80 -1.96
N GLU A 55 -15.86 3.39 -2.53
CA GLU A 55 -14.61 3.16 -1.81
C GLU A 55 -14.13 4.43 -1.10
N MET A 56 -13.82 4.29 0.18
CA MET A 56 -13.49 5.44 1.02
C MET A 56 -12.16 6.08 0.65
N GLN A 57 -11.14 5.27 0.31
CA GLN A 57 -9.85 5.73 -0.19
C GLN A 57 -10.00 6.51 -1.50
N VAL A 58 -10.92 6.12 -2.40
CA VAL A 58 -11.21 6.88 -3.62
C VAL A 58 -11.85 8.21 -3.29
N LYS A 59 -12.84 8.23 -2.38
CA LYS A 59 -13.48 9.47 -1.90
C LYS A 59 -12.50 10.40 -1.19
N ALA A 60 -11.61 9.84 -0.38
CA ALA A 60 -10.59 10.57 0.36
C ALA A 60 -9.54 11.16 -0.60
N ALA A 61 -9.06 10.38 -1.56
CA ALA A 61 -8.00 10.79 -2.50
C ALA A 61 -8.47 11.82 -3.53
N ARG A 62 -9.71 11.71 -4.01
CA ARG A 62 -10.19 12.48 -5.16
C ARG A 62 -10.35 13.96 -4.84
N ILE A 63 -9.64 14.78 -5.62
CA ILE A 63 -9.81 16.24 -5.60
C ILE A 63 -10.85 16.62 -6.64
N LYS A 64 -12.01 17.11 -6.20
CA LYS A 64 -13.11 17.49 -7.10
C LYS A 64 -12.71 18.70 -7.94
N GLY A 65 -13.16 18.72 -9.20
CA GLY A 65 -12.91 19.83 -10.12
C GLY A 65 -11.54 19.81 -10.80
N GLN A 66 -10.71 18.79 -10.55
CA GLN A 66 -9.44 18.59 -11.25
C GLN A 66 -9.54 17.44 -12.27
N PRO A 67 -8.85 17.54 -13.42
CA PRO A 67 -8.85 16.50 -14.43
C PRO A 67 -8.23 15.20 -13.91
N MET A 68 -8.58 14.09 -14.55
CA MET A 68 -7.89 12.80 -14.36
C MET A 68 -6.92 12.56 -15.54
N PRO A 69 -5.83 11.79 -15.34
CA PRO A 69 -5.45 11.16 -14.09
C PRO A 69 -4.86 12.16 -13.07
N GLN A 70 -5.23 12.00 -11.80
CA GLN A 70 -4.54 12.65 -10.68
C GLN A 70 -3.40 11.75 -10.23
N LYS A 71 -2.25 12.34 -9.91
CA LYS A 71 -1.08 11.61 -9.42
C LYS A 71 -1.18 11.39 -7.92
N ILE A 72 -1.15 10.14 -7.49
CA ILE A 72 -1.15 9.76 -6.07
C ILE A 72 0.07 8.92 -5.74
N ILE A 73 0.71 9.24 -4.62
CA ILE A 73 1.74 8.41 -4.03
C ILE A 73 1.10 7.52 -2.96
N ASP A 74 1.27 6.22 -3.02
CA ASP A 74 1.06 5.29 -1.91
C ASP A 74 2.40 5.02 -1.25
N ALA A 75 2.65 5.66 -0.10
CA ALA A 75 3.95 5.60 0.57
C ALA A 75 4.16 4.32 1.39
N THR A 76 3.14 3.47 1.48
CA THR A 76 3.11 2.27 2.32
C THR A 76 2.33 1.17 1.58
N ALA A 77 2.81 0.80 0.40
CA ALA A 77 2.06 0.02 -0.57
C ALA A 77 1.57 -1.32 -0.02
N GLY A 78 2.39 -1.99 0.81
CA GLY A 78 2.10 -3.33 1.28
C GLY A 78 1.89 -4.28 0.09
N PHE A 79 0.75 -4.97 0.09
CA PHE A 79 0.36 -5.85 -1.02
C PHE A 79 -0.36 -5.13 -2.17
N GLY A 80 -0.42 -3.80 -2.17
CA GLY A 80 -0.93 -2.99 -3.28
C GLY A 80 -2.46 -2.99 -3.43
N GLU A 81 -3.23 -3.51 -2.47
CA GLU A 81 -4.71 -3.59 -2.57
C GLU A 81 -5.38 -2.21 -2.67
N ASP A 82 -4.95 -1.23 -1.86
CA ASP A 82 -5.50 0.13 -1.91
C ASP A 82 -5.03 0.88 -3.17
N SER A 83 -3.75 0.71 -3.52
CA SER A 83 -3.18 1.20 -4.80
C SER A 83 -3.94 0.67 -6.02
N LEU A 84 -4.29 -0.62 -6.07
CA LEU A 84 -5.07 -1.22 -7.15
C LEU A 84 -6.46 -0.58 -7.27
N ILE A 85 -7.12 -0.30 -6.14
CA ILE A 85 -8.42 0.36 -6.13
C ILE A 85 -8.32 1.81 -6.63
N LEU A 86 -7.28 2.53 -6.23
CA LEU A 86 -7.01 3.88 -6.73
C LEU A 86 -6.72 3.86 -8.23
N ALA A 87 -5.85 2.97 -8.70
CA ALA A 87 -5.55 2.79 -10.12
C ALA A 87 -6.82 2.43 -10.92
N ALA A 88 -7.68 1.55 -10.39
CA ALA A 88 -8.94 1.17 -11.02
C ALA A 88 -9.94 2.33 -11.09
N ALA A 89 -9.90 3.24 -10.10
CA ALA A 89 -10.66 4.48 -10.13
C ALA A 89 -10.09 5.54 -11.10
N GLY A 90 -8.95 5.25 -11.76
CA GLY A 90 -8.33 6.04 -12.82
C GLY A 90 -7.16 6.91 -12.38
N PHE A 91 -6.69 6.79 -11.13
CA PHE A 91 -5.50 7.51 -10.67
C PHE A 91 -4.23 6.96 -11.32
N ASP A 92 -3.20 7.80 -11.39
CA ASP A 92 -1.84 7.40 -11.71
C ASP A 92 -1.09 7.23 -10.38
N VAL A 93 -0.64 6.02 -10.07
CA VAL A 93 -0.23 5.62 -8.72
C VAL A 93 1.26 5.26 -8.68
N ASP A 94 2.07 6.07 -8.00
CA ASP A 94 3.41 5.67 -7.57
C ASP A 94 3.30 4.97 -6.21
N LEU A 95 3.66 3.70 -6.12
CA LEU A 95 3.51 2.89 -4.91
C LEU A 95 4.87 2.38 -4.43
N TYR A 96 5.17 2.62 -3.15
CA TYR A 96 6.46 2.36 -2.53
C TYR A 96 6.34 1.27 -1.46
N GLU A 97 7.22 0.28 -1.54
CA GLU A 97 7.39 -0.74 -0.51
C GLU A 97 8.88 -0.85 -0.15
N PHE A 98 9.18 -0.86 1.14
CA PHE A 98 10.55 -0.93 1.66
C PHE A 98 10.93 -2.34 2.12
N ASP A 99 9.96 -3.15 2.57
CA ASP A 99 10.24 -4.52 2.99
C ASP A 99 10.52 -5.42 1.78
N ASP A 100 11.73 -5.99 1.74
CA ASP A 100 12.22 -6.83 0.65
C ASP A 100 11.25 -7.98 0.30
N ILE A 101 10.63 -8.59 1.31
CA ILE A 101 9.79 -9.78 1.13
C ILE A 101 8.46 -9.37 0.52
N ILE A 102 7.84 -8.32 1.06
CA ILE A 102 6.58 -7.79 0.54
C ILE A 102 6.78 -7.23 -0.87
N ALA A 103 7.88 -6.51 -1.10
CA ALA A 103 8.24 -5.98 -2.41
C ALA A 103 8.33 -7.08 -3.48
N LEU A 104 9.02 -8.19 -3.19
CA LEU A 104 9.11 -9.34 -4.10
C LEU A 104 7.74 -9.97 -4.39
N LEU A 105 6.88 -10.10 -3.37
CA LEU A 105 5.54 -10.65 -3.54
C LEU A 105 4.64 -9.72 -4.38
N LEU A 106 4.73 -8.41 -4.15
CA LEU A 106 3.98 -7.39 -4.89
C LEU A 106 4.43 -7.32 -6.35
N GLU A 107 5.74 -7.34 -6.61
CA GLU A 107 6.30 -7.33 -7.96
C GLU A 107 5.78 -8.53 -8.78
N ASP A 108 5.85 -9.74 -8.21
CA ASP A 108 5.30 -10.95 -8.84
C ASP A 108 3.78 -10.84 -9.10
N GLY A 109 3.03 -10.29 -8.14
CA GLY A 109 1.59 -10.06 -8.28
C GLY A 109 1.23 -9.07 -9.40
N LEU A 110 1.99 -7.98 -9.52
CA LEU A 110 1.84 -6.99 -10.59
C LEU A 110 2.17 -7.60 -11.95
N ASP A 111 3.26 -8.36 -12.05
CA ASP A 111 3.70 -9.00 -13.28
C ASP A 111 2.68 -10.02 -13.79
N ARG A 112 2.12 -10.86 -12.90
CA ARG A 112 1.03 -11.76 -13.28
C ARG A 112 -0.22 -11.01 -13.72
N ALA A 113 -0.59 -9.94 -13.03
CA ALA A 113 -1.78 -9.15 -13.36
C ALA A 113 -1.70 -8.42 -14.71
N LYS A 114 -0.50 -8.11 -15.23
CA LYS A 114 -0.32 -7.55 -16.59
C LYS A 114 -0.87 -8.48 -17.69
N ASN A 115 -0.94 -9.78 -17.42
CA ASN A 115 -1.41 -10.79 -18.39
C ASN A 115 -2.91 -11.09 -18.28
N ILE A 116 -3.63 -10.43 -17.37
CA ILE A 116 -5.07 -10.61 -17.15
C ILE A 116 -5.79 -9.43 -17.81
N PRO A 117 -6.60 -9.63 -18.87
CA PRO A 117 -7.19 -8.53 -19.65
C PRO A 117 -7.94 -7.47 -18.82
N GLU A 118 -8.64 -7.88 -17.77
CA GLU A 118 -9.39 -6.99 -16.89
C GLU A 118 -8.51 -6.18 -15.93
N LEU A 119 -7.31 -6.68 -15.60
CA LEU A 119 -6.38 -6.03 -14.66
C LEU A 119 -5.28 -5.26 -15.37
N ALA A 120 -4.85 -5.70 -16.55
CA ALA A 120 -3.79 -5.09 -17.34
C ALA A 120 -3.89 -3.55 -17.46
N PRO A 121 -5.05 -2.95 -17.83
CA PRO A 121 -5.16 -1.49 -17.91
C PRO A 121 -5.15 -0.80 -16.55
N ILE A 122 -5.45 -1.52 -15.45
CA ILE A 122 -5.41 -1.00 -14.09
C ILE A 122 -3.96 -0.98 -13.60
N VAL A 123 -3.26 -2.12 -13.67
CA VAL A 123 -1.87 -2.22 -13.21
C VAL A 123 -0.90 -1.43 -14.08
N ALA A 124 -1.26 -1.10 -15.32
CA ALA A 124 -0.51 -0.15 -16.15
C ALA A 124 -0.44 1.27 -15.56
N ARG A 125 -1.30 1.61 -14.60
CA ARG A 125 -1.27 2.88 -13.84
C ARG A 125 -0.57 2.76 -12.49
N MET A 126 0.03 1.60 -12.20
CA MET A 126 0.73 1.32 -10.95
C MET A 126 2.23 1.29 -11.23
N HIS A 127 2.95 2.28 -10.72
CA HIS A 127 4.38 2.45 -10.85
C HIS A 127 5.04 2.02 -9.56
N PHE A 128 5.44 0.75 -9.50
CA PHE A 128 5.99 0.14 -8.30
C PHE A 128 7.46 0.51 -8.10
N HIS A 129 7.80 0.90 -6.88
CA HIS A 129 9.15 1.23 -6.45
C HIS A 129 9.50 0.42 -5.19
N HIS A 130 10.48 -0.47 -5.31
CA HIS A 130 11.08 -1.13 -4.14
C HIS A 130 12.09 -0.16 -3.51
N ALA A 131 11.61 0.69 -2.59
CA ALA A 131 12.39 1.77 -1.98
C ALA A 131 11.72 2.30 -0.70
N ASP A 132 12.52 2.97 0.13
CA ASP A 132 12.04 3.77 1.26
C ASP A 132 11.28 5.00 0.74
N SER A 133 9.98 5.07 1.04
CA SER A 133 9.11 6.16 0.61
C SER A 133 9.47 7.51 1.24
N ILE A 134 10.08 7.54 2.43
CA ILE A 134 10.53 8.77 3.08
C ILE A 134 11.62 9.43 2.23
N GLN A 135 12.62 8.64 1.82
CA GLN A 135 13.71 9.12 0.96
C GLN A 135 13.22 9.44 -0.45
N ALA A 136 12.32 8.63 -1.01
CA ALA A 136 11.77 8.86 -2.34
C ALA A 136 10.97 10.19 -2.40
N MET A 137 10.11 10.45 -1.41
CA MET A 137 9.30 11.67 -1.34
C MET A 137 10.14 12.95 -1.21
N GLN A 138 11.33 12.87 -0.59
CA GLN A 138 12.26 14.00 -0.49
C GLN A 138 12.92 14.35 -1.83
N ASN A 139 12.97 13.41 -2.79
CA ASN A 139 13.70 13.55 -4.05
C ASN A 139 12.76 13.54 -5.28
N LEU A 140 11.47 13.84 -5.10
CA LEU A 140 10.52 13.89 -6.22
C LEU A 140 10.87 15.02 -7.18
N ASP A 141 10.80 14.72 -8.48
CA ASP A 141 10.93 15.70 -9.57
C ASP A 141 9.58 16.29 -10.00
N TYR A 142 8.49 15.87 -9.35
CA TYR A 142 7.14 16.35 -9.59
C TYR A 142 6.38 16.61 -8.28
N LEU A 143 5.25 17.29 -8.41
CA LEU A 143 4.37 17.64 -7.31
C LEU A 143 3.13 16.73 -7.29
N PRO A 144 3.00 15.77 -6.36
CA PRO A 144 1.85 14.87 -6.30
C PRO A 144 0.56 15.65 -6.00
N ASP A 145 -0.59 15.14 -6.47
CA ASP A 145 -1.90 15.69 -6.09
C ASP A 145 -2.27 15.22 -4.68
N SER A 146 -2.12 13.91 -4.45
CA SER A 146 -2.46 13.27 -3.18
C SER A 146 -1.35 12.32 -2.72
N ILE A 147 -1.26 12.07 -1.41
CA ILE A 147 -0.41 11.03 -0.83
C ILE A 147 -1.25 10.17 0.12
N LEU A 148 -1.18 8.85 -0.02
CA LEU A 148 -1.79 7.85 0.87
C LEU A 148 -0.72 7.32 1.84
N LEU A 149 -1.05 7.35 3.13
CA LEU A 149 -0.28 6.73 4.21
C LEU A 149 -1.16 5.70 4.94
N ASP A 150 -0.69 4.47 5.05
CA ASP A 150 -1.25 3.40 5.89
C ASP A 150 -0.09 2.67 6.59
N PRO A 151 0.72 3.36 7.42
CA PRO A 151 1.80 2.70 8.12
C PRO A 151 1.18 1.61 9.00
N MET A 152 1.74 0.40 8.92
CA MET A 152 1.23 -0.72 9.69
C MET A 152 1.24 -0.38 11.18
N PHE A 153 0.06 -0.22 11.78
CA PHE A 153 -0.03 0.05 13.21
C PHE A 153 0.31 -1.21 14.00
N PRO A 154 1.17 -1.12 15.03
CA PRO A 154 1.25 -2.15 16.03
C PRO A 154 0.00 -2.09 16.93
N SER A 155 -1.18 -2.54 16.46
CA SER A 155 -2.25 -2.99 17.37
C SER A 155 -3.38 -3.81 16.73
N ARG A 156 -3.49 -5.04 17.25
CA ARG A 156 -4.67 -5.90 17.50
C ARG A 156 -6.04 -5.47 16.90
N SER A 157 -6.43 -5.91 15.69
CA SER A 157 -7.83 -6.38 15.38
C SER A 157 -7.95 -7.05 13.98
N LYS A 158 -8.41 -8.31 13.88
CA LYS A 158 -9.79 -8.84 13.62
C LYS A 158 -10.23 -9.15 12.16
N SER A 159 -9.33 -9.27 11.18
CA SER A 159 -9.59 -10.18 10.04
C SER A 159 -8.77 -11.46 10.23
N ALA A 160 -9.34 -12.65 10.00
CA ALA A 160 -8.62 -13.91 10.15
C ALA A 160 -7.42 -14.02 9.19
N MET A 161 -7.53 -13.39 8.01
CA MET A 161 -6.43 -13.27 7.05
C MET A 161 -5.41 -12.23 7.51
N ILE A 162 -5.84 -11.10 8.06
CA ILE A 162 -4.94 -10.08 8.64
C ILE A 162 -4.22 -10.62 9.88
N LYS A 163 -4.87 -11.41 10.74
CA LYS A 163 -4.25 -12.05 11.91
C LYS A 163 -3.16 -13.07 11.52
N LYS A 164 -3.39 -13.81 10.42
CA LYS A 164 -2.43 -14.74 9.82
C LYS A 164 -1.27 -13.99 9.15
N LYS A 165 -1.57 -12.94 8.36
CA LYS A 165 -0.63 -11.99 7.73
C LYS A 165 0.27 -11.31 8.78
N PHE A 166 -0.30 -10.87 9.91
CA PHE A 166 0.43 -10.22 11.01
C PHE A 166 1.30 -11.20 11.81
N GLN A 167 0.92 -12.48 11.97
CA GLN A 167 1.75 -13.46 12.70
C GLN A 167 3.10 -13.75 12.03
N LEU A 168 3.14 -13.66 10.69
CA LEU A 168 4.35 -13.89 9.92
C LEU A 168 5.24 -12.62 9.92
N LEU A 169 4.63 -11.44 9.78
CA LEU A 169 5.32 -10.14 9.71
C LEU A 169 5.75 -9.58 11.08
N GLN A 170 5.02 -9.86 12.17
CA GLN A 170 5.35 -9.38 13.53
C GLN A 170 6.71 -9.85 14.07
N LYS A 171 7.34 -10.85 13.42
CA LYS A 171 8.68 -11.31 13.79
C LYS A 171 9.80 -10.38 13.29
N ILE A 172 9.47 -9.36 12.49
CA ILE A 172 10.45 -8.58 11.70
C ILE A 172 10.54 -7.10 12.13
N GLU A 173 9.54 -6.51 12.80
CA GLU A 173 9.48 -5.04 12.98
C GLU A 173 9.88 -4.48 14.37
N SER A 174 10.47 -3.27 14.36
CA SER A 174 10.77 -2.40 15.51
C SER A 174 10.07 -1.03 15.37
N PRO A 175 9.28 -0.52 16.35
CA PRO A 175 8.55 0.74 16.18
C PRO A 175 9.04 1.88 17.10
N CYS A 176 9.13 3.13 16.58
CA CYS A 176 8.47 4.35 17.14
C CYS A 176 8.88 5.67 16.44
N SER A 177 10.06 5.79 15.78
CA SER A 177 10.53 7.06 15.17
C SER A 177 10.00 7.35 13.76
N VAL A 178 9.42 6.35 13.09
CA VAL A 178 9.11 6.42 11.64
C VAL A 178 7.84 7.23 11.33
N GLU A 179 6.85 7.30 12.24
CA GLU A 179 5.56 7.94 11.93
C GLU A 179 5.67 9.46 11.70
N GLU A 180 6.47 10.15 12.52
CA GLU A 180 6.68 11.59 12.39
C GLU A 180 7.51 11.92 11.15
N GLU A 181 8.57 11.16 10.91
CA GLU A 181 9.41 11.29 9.72
C GLU A 181 8.61 11.08 8.44
N LEU A 182 7.77 10.03 8.40
CA LEU A 182 6.89 9.73 7.27
C LEU A 182 5.91 10.87 7.00
N LEU A 183 5.22 11.36 8.03
CA LEU A 183 4.27 12.45 7.86
C LEU A 183 4.96 13.76 7.44
N ASN A 184 6.13 14.04 8.00
CA ASN A 184 6.91 15.22 7.63
C ASN A 184 7.42 15.13 6.19
N ALA A 185 7.88 13.97 5.73
CA ALA A 185 8.27 13.76 4.33
C ALA A 185 7.07 13.91 3.38
N ALA A 186 5.91 13.36 3.74
CA ALA A 186 4.69 13.53 2.96
C ALA A 186 4.24 15.01 2.87
N ILE A 187 4.38 15.78 3.96
CA ILE A 187 4.12 17.23 3.93
C ILE A 187 5.16 17.96 3.08
N ALA A 188 6.45 17.59 3.16
CA ALA A 188 7.54 18.20 2.41
C ALA A 188 7.45 17.96 0.89
N ALA A 189 6.89 16.82 0.47
CA ALA A 189 6.48 16.55 -0.91
C ALA A 189 5.38 17.51 -1.42
N ASN A 190 4.90 18.39 -0.54
CA ASN A 190 4.02 19.53 -0.81
C ASN A 190 2.66 19.16 -1.43
N PRO A 191 2.01 17.99 -1.23
CA PRO A 191 0.81 17.60 -1.97
C PRO A 191 -0.37 18.54 -1.75
N LYS A 192 -1.40 18.47 -2.60
CA LYS A 192 -2.69 19.16 -2.32
C LYS A 192 -3.45 18.46 -1.20
N ARG A 193 -3.25 17.15 -1.04
CA ARG A 193 -3.91 16.34 -0.01
C ARG A 193 -3.00 15.23 0.52
N ILE A 194 -3.09 14.95 1.82
CA ILE A 194 -2.59 13.70 2.41
C ILE A 194 -3.79 12.96 3.00
N ILE A 195 -3.92 11.67 2.73
CA ILE A 195 -4.93 10.79 3.30
C ILE A 195 -4.25 9.70 4.11
N ILE A 196 -4.68 9.52 5.35
CA ILE A 196 -4.06 8.57 6.28
C ILE A 196 -5.11 7.58 6.71
N LYS A 197 -4.92 6.31 6.37
CA LYS A 197 -5.80 5.22 6.79
C LYS A 197 -5.50 4.88 8.25
N ARG A 198 -6.55 4.83 9.08
CA ARG A 198 -6.45 4.53 10.52
C ARG A 198 -7.56 3.59 10.95
N PRO A 199 -7.37 2.77 11.99
CA PRO A 199 -8.48 2.17 12.72
C PRO A 199 -9.44 3.27 13.22
N LEU A 200 -10.75 3.02 13.21
CA LEU A 200 -11.77 4.04 13.56
C LEU A 200 -11.50 4.72 14.92
N LYS A 201 -10.98 3.98 15.90
CA LYS A 201 -10.62 4.48 17.25
C LYS A 201 -9.11 4.59 17.49
N GLY A 202 -8.28 4.48 16.46
CA GLY A 202 -6.83 4.64 16.58
C GLY A 202 -6.44 6.11 16.81
N PRO A 203 -5.25 6.39 17.36
CA PRO A 203 -4.74 7.76 17.46
C PRO A 203 -4.52 8.38 16.08
N PHE A 204 -4.22 9.68 16.03
CA PHE A 204 -3.76 10.31 14.79
C PHE A 204 -2.30 9.96 14.53
N LEU A 205 -1.88 9.99 13.26
CA LEU A 205 -0.48 9.74 12.91
C LEU A 205 0.39 10.88 13.46
N ALA A 206 1.45 10.53 14.20
CA ALA A 206 2.33 11.48 14.87
C ALA A 206 1.56 12.54 15.71
N ASP A 207 0.42 12.16 16.29
CA ASP A 207 -0.48 13.03 17.08
C ASP A 207 -0.93 14.32 16.37
N LYS A 208 -0.81 14.41 15.03
CA LYS A 208 -1.23 15.59 14.26
C LYS A 208 -2.70 15.48 13.87
N LYS A 209 -3.51 16.47 14.28
CA LYS A 209 -4.94 16.53 13.94
C LYS A 209 -5.15 16.80 12.44
N PRO A 210 -5.95 15.98 11.73
CA PRO A 210 -6.26 16.21 10.31
C PRO A 210 -7.23 17.38 10.12
N SER A 211 -7.35 17.87 8.88
CA SER A 211 -8.37 18.87 8.52
C SER A 211 -9.78 18.33 8.69
N TYR A 212 -10.00 17.07 8.32
CA TYR A 212 -11.23 16.32 8.58
C TYR A 212 -10.95 14.80 8.50
N SER A 213 -11.90 13.98 8.93
CA SER A 213 -11.82 12.52 8.81
C SER A 213 -13.05 11.97 8.10
N LEU A 214 -12.86 11.01 7.20
CA LEU A 214 -13.94 10.21 6.63
C LEU A 214 -14.08 8.91 7.41
N GLU A 215 -15.17 8.74 8.14
CA GLU A 215 -15.38 7.59 9.02
C GLU A 215 -16.18 6.47 8.32
N GLY A 216 -15.70 5.24 8.48
CA GLY A 216 -16.37 4.01 8.09
C GLY A 216 -16.74 3.18 9.31
N LYS A 217 -17.07 1.89 9.08
CA LYS A 217 -17.47 0.99 10.17
C LYS A 217 -16.31 0.57 11.08
N ALA A 218 -15.12 0.39 10.52
CA ALA A 218 -13.94 -0.13 11.21
C ALA A 218 -12.67 0.70 10.99
N ILE A 219 -12.61 1.40 9.86
CA ILE A 219 -11.50 2.27 9.47
C ILE A 219 -12.02 3.69 9.27
N ARG A 220 -11.12 4.66 9.33
CA ARG A 220 -11.33 6.03 8.90
C ARG A 220 -10.15 6.50 8.06
N TYR A 221 -10.36 7.54 7.26
CA TYR A 221 -9.31 8.24 6.52
C TYR A 221 -9.18 9.66 7.06
N ASP A 222 -8.08 9.93 7.74
CA ASP A 222 -7.71 11.25 8.25
C ASP A 222 -7.11 12.06 7.08
N CYS A 223 -7.73 13.18 6.74
CA CYS A 223 -7.42 13.97 5.54
C CYS A 223 -6.82 15.32 5.91
N PHE A 224 -5.61 15.59 5.41
CA PHE A 224 -4.99 16.91 5.44
C PHE A 224 -5.18 17.57 4.08
N VAL A 225 -5.68 18.80 4.06
CA VAL A 225 -5.88 19.56 2.83
C VAL A 225 -5.03 20.82 2.85
N PHE A 226 -4.32 21.04 1.76
CA PHE A 226 -3.40 22.16 1.59
C PHE A 226 -3.90 23.07 0.47
N SER A 227 -3.89 24.37 0.70
CA SER A 227 -4.04 25.36 -0.36
C SER A 227 -2.68 25.50 -1.08
N ARG A 228 -2.53 24.88 -2.25
CA ARG A 228 -1.45 25.25 -3.16
C ARG A 228 -1.85 26.54 -3.88
N SER A 229 -1.00 27.57 -3.75
CA SER A 229 -1.04 28.78 -4.57
C SER A 229 -0.74 28.45 -6.03
#